data_AF-A0A2A6NRH1-F1
#
_entry.id   AF-A0A2A6NRH1-F1
#
_cell.length_a   1.000
_cell.length_b   1.000
_cell.length_c   1.000
_cell.angle_alpha   90.00
_cell.angle_beta   90.00
_cell.angle_gamma   90.00
#
_symmetry.space_group_name_H-M   'P 1'
#
loop_
_entity.id
_entity.type
_entity.pdbx_description
1 polymer ?
#
loop_
_entity_poly.entity_id
_entity_poly.type
_entity_poly.pdbx_seq_one_letter_code
_entity_poly.pdbx_strand_id
1 'polypeptide(L)'
;MARRQRVIDEDKKLELVQRMEAGETVSKLADEVGISRQRLYEWRDHLRVRGNLKSRRRGRPARVAGGLVGDLQLQSTVDPPAPQEKALTKARRRIRELEQKVGQQQVDLDFFREALRHFEEDQHRSSALGETGSSKSSKR
;
A
#
# COMPACT_ATOMS: atom_id res chain seq x y z
N MET A 1 36.48 -14.53 -1.84
CA MET A 1 35.60 -15.59 -1.29
C MET A 1 34.80 -15.00 -0.12
N ALA A 2 33.61 -14.46 -0.38
CA ALA A 2 32.80 -13.80 0.64
C ALA A 2 32.24 -14.83 1.65
N ARG A 3 32.46 -14.60 2.94
CA ARG A 3 31.93 -15.46 4.01
C ARG A 3 30.41 -15.35 4.02
N ARG A 4 29.72 -16.47 3.81
CA ARG A 4 28.25 -16.51 3.81
C ARG A 4 27.72 -16.24 5.22
N GLN A 5 27.17 -15.06 5.43
CA GLN A 5 26.56 -14.69 6.71
C GLN A 5 25.27 -15.49 6.91
N ARG A 6 25.30 -16.49 7.81
CA ARG A 6 24.15 -17.36 8.09
C ARG A 6 23.11 -16.72 9.02
N VAL A 7 23.53 -15.72 9.80
CA VAL A 7 22.68 -15.01 10.77
C VAL A 7 22.81 -13.53 10.52
N ILE A 8 21.71 -12.91 10.09
CA ILE A 8 21.63 -11.49 9.76
C ILE A 8 20.53 -10.90 10.62
N ASP A 9 20.89 -9.87 11.36
CA ASP A 9 20.01 -9.13 12.25
C ASP A 9 18.91 -8.45 11.45
N GLU A 10 17.74 -8.27 12.05
CA GLU A 10 16.59 -7.70 11.34
C GLU A 10 16.87 -6.29 10.82
N ASP A 11 17.52 -5.45 11.61
CA ASP A 11 17.86 -4.08 11.23
C ASP A 11 18.73 -4.05 9.97
N LYS A 12 19.70 -4.98 9.90
CA LYS A 12 20.55 -5.16 8.71
C LYS A 12 19.75 -5.66 7.50
N LYS A 13 18.74 -6.51 7.70
CA LYS A 13 17.86 -6.93 6.59
C LYS A 13 17.02 -5.76 6.07
N LEU A 14 16.51 -4.91 6.96
CA LEU A 14 15.74 -3.73 6.59
C LEU A 14 16.59 -2.74 5.80
N GLU A 15 17.81 -2.47 6.25
CA GLU A 15 18.75 -1.59 5.56
C GLU A 15 19.06 -2.11 4.14
N LEU A 16 19.25 -3.42 3.96
CA LEU A 16 19.49 -4.02 2.65
C LEU A 16 18.29 -3.93 1.71
N VAL A 17 17.07 -4.11 2.24
CA VAL A 17 15.85 -3.90 1.45
C VAL A 17 15.68 -2.43 1.08
N GLN A 18 16.01 -1.51 1.99
CA GLN A 18 15.94 -0.07 1.74
C GLN A 18 16.94 0.38 0.67
N ARG A 19 18.18 -0.11 0.70
CA ARG A 19 19.17 0.15 -0.36
C ARG A 19 18.78 -0.45 -1.71
N MET A 20 18.15 -1.62 -1.70
CA MET A 20 17.55 -2.20 -2.90
C MET A 20 16.41 -1.33 -3.46
N GLU A 21 15.57 -0.75 -2.60
CA GLU A 21 14.50 0.17 -3.02
C GLU A 21 15.04 1.54 -3.49
N ALA A 22 16.19 1.97 -2.97
CA ALA A 22 16.92 3.14 -3.46
C ALA A 22 17.54 2.95 -4.86
N GLY A 23 17.44 1.75 -5.44
CA GLY A 23 17.89 1.45 -6.81
C GLY A 23 19.33 0.99 -6.92
N GLU A 24 19.99 0.64 -5.80
CA GLU A 24 21.32 0.05 -5.84
C GLU A 24 21.31 -1.35 -6.50
N THR A 25 22.42 -1.72 -7.12
CA THR A 25 22.53 -3.01 -7.84
C THR A 25 22.50 -4.18 -6.85
N VAL A 26 21.41 -4.95 -6.88
CA VAL A 26 21.16 -6.11 -5.99
C VAL A 26 22.30 -7.13 -5.98
N SER A 27 22.99 -7.33 -7.11
CA SER A 27 24.16 -8.23 -7.19
C SER A 27 25.33 -7.74 -6.34
N LYS A 28 25.62 -6.44 -6.33
CA LYS A 28 26.70 -5.87 -5.51
C LYS A 28 26.38 -6.01 -4.02
N LEU A 29 25.15 -5.68 -3.63
CA LEU A 29 24.65 -5.86 -2.26
C LEU A 29 24.71 -7.33 -1.80
N ALA A 30 24.35 -8.25 -2.69
CA ALA A 30 24.42 -9.68 -2.44
C ALA A 30 25.87 -10.15 -2.21
N ASP A 31 26.81 -9.68 -3.03
CA ASP A 31 28.23 -10.02 -2.94
C ASP A 31 28.90 -9.42 -1.70
N GLU A 32 28.56 -8.17 -1.35
CA GLU A 32 29.05 -7.46 -0.16
C GLU A 32 28.69 -8.18 1.14
N VAL A 33 27.45 -8.64 1.26
CA VAL A 33 26.96 -9.32 2.48
C VAL A 33 27.15 -10.85 2.39
N GLY A 34 27.51 -11.38 1.22
CA GLY A 34 27.72 -12.81 1.00
C GLY A 34 26.42 -13.63 1.04
N ILE A 35 25.33 -13.10 0.48
CA ILE A 35 24.00 -13.72 0.44
C ILE A 35 23.54 -13.84 -1.01
N SER A 36 22.70 -14.83 -1.33
CA SER A 36 22.03 -14.88 -2.63
C SER A 36 21.04 -13.72 -2.80
N ARG A 37 21.05 -13.09 -4.00
CA ARG A 37 20.03 -12.14 -4.47
C ARG A 37 18.59 -12.60 -4.25
N GLN A 38 18.33 -13.90 -4.33
CA GLN A 38 17.01 -14.48 -4.12
C GLN A 38 16.49 -14.20 -2.69
N ARG A 39 17.36 -14.27 -1.67
CA ARG A 39 16.96 -13.97 -0.28
C ARG A 39 16.58 -12.51 -0.09
N LEU A 40 17.20 -11.58 -0.81
CA LEU A 40 16.85 -10.16 -0.75
C LEU A 40 15.44 -9.93 -1.32
N TYR A 41 15.11 -10.58 -2.43
CA TYR A 41 13.74 -10.56 -2.97
C TYR A 41 12.73 -11.22 -2.03
N GLU A 42 13.05 -12.38 -1.46
CA GLU A 42 12.21 -13.05 -0.46
C GLU A 42 11.95 -12.16 0.76
N TRP A 43 12.95 -11.38 1.21
CA TRP A 43 12.79 -10.45 2.33
C TRP A 43 11.89 -9.26 2.00
N ARG A 44 12.02 -8.68 0.80
CA ARG A 44 11.12 -7.61 0.34
C ARG A 44 9.69 -8.12 0.24
N ASP A 45 9.50 -9.31 -0.32
CA ASP A 45 8.18 -9.91 -0.48
C ASP A 45 7.58 -10.28 0.90
N HIS A 46 8.41 -10.80 1.81
CA HIS A 46 8.02 -11.02 3.21
C HIS A 46 7.65 -9.72 3.94
N LEU A 47 8.38 -8.62 3.69
CA LEU A 47 8.08 -7.33 4.29
C LEU A 47 6.73 -6.79 3.78
N ARG A 48 6.45 -6.93 2.47
CA ARG A 48 5.17 -6.52 1.87
C ARG A 48 3.98 -7.33 2.40
N VAL A 49 4.17 -8.63 2.62
CA VAL A 49 3.09 -9.53 3.04
C VAL A 49 2.89 -9.57 4.56
N ARG A 50 3.96 -9.57 5.36
CA ARG A 50 3.90 -9.70 6.83
C ARG A 50 4.21 -8.43 7.61
N GLY A 51 4.81 -7.41 6.99
CA GLY A 51 5.23 -6.17 7.67
C GLY A 51 6.40 -6.34 8.64
N ASN A 52 7.04 -7.52 8.72
CA ASN A 52 8.24 -7.75 9.53
C ASN A 52 9.12 -8.84 8.93
N LEU A 53 10.42 -8.79 9.22
CA LEU A 53 11.43 -9.77 8.77
C LEU A 53 11.90 -10.69 9.92
N LYS A 54 11.32 -10.55 11.12
CA LYS A 54 11.49 -11.54 12.21
C LYS A 54 10.96 -12.90 11.75
N SER A 55 11.85 -13.86 11.57
CA SER A 55 11.45 -15.26 11.67
C SER A 55 10.89 -15.45 13.08
N ARG A 56 9.57 -15.65 13.23
CA ARG A 56 9.00 -16.09 14.52
C ARG A 56 9.89 -17.22 14.99
N ARG A 57 10.51 -17.08 16.18
CA ARG A 57 11.23 -18.19 16.79
C ARG A 57 10.27 -19.37 16.79
N ARG A 58 10.58 -20.38 15.99
CA ARG A 58 9.84 -21.63 15.94
C ARG A 58 10.16 -22.40 17.21
N GLY A 59 9.66 -21.90 18.33
CA GLY A 59 9.78 -22.51 19.64
C GLY A 59 8.49 -23.23 19.96
N ARG A 60 8.44 -24.51 19.56
CA ARG A 60 7.64 -25.59 20.18
C ARG A 60 6.10 -25.38 20.20
N PRO A 61 5.30 -26.15 19.42
CA PRO A 61 3.90 -26.33 19.79
C PRO A 61 3.87 -26.94 21.20
N ALA A 62 3.15 -26.33 22.14
CA ALA A 62 2.94 -26.90 23.46
C ALA A 62 2.37 -28.30 23.26
N ARG A 63 3.06 -29.33 23.78
CA ARG A 63 2.54 -30.69 23.81
C ARG A 63 1.18 -30.63 24.49
N VAL A 64 0.14 -30.94 23.73
CA VAL A 64 -1.21 -31.17 24.22
C VAL A 64 -1.10 -32.36 25.18
N ALA A 65 -1.11 -32.08 26.48
CA ALA A 65 -1.20 -33.11 27.49
C ALA A 65 -2.60 -33.73 27.34
N GLY A 66 -2.63 -35.03 27.04
CA GLY A 66 -3.87 -35.79 26.92
C GLY A 66 -4.66 -35.78 28.21
N GLY A 67 -5.97 -35.66 28.07
CA GLY A 67 -6.96 -35.81 29.13
C GLY A 67 -8.30 -36.13 28.48
N LEU A 68 -8.72 -37.37 28.64
CA LEU A 68 -9.90 -38.01 28.06
C LEU A 68 -11.22 -37.35 28.51
N VAL A 69 -12.25 -37.41 27.65
CA VAL A 69 -13.57 -38.04 27.84
C VAL A 69 -14.66 -37.29 27.07
N GLY A 70 -15.35 -38.02 26.19
CA GLY A 70 -16.82 -38.03 26.10
C GLY A 70 -17.58 -36.81 25.59
N ASP A 71 -18.15 -37.00 24.39
CA ASP A 71 -19.55 -36.69 24.05
C ASP A 71 -19.93 -35.31 23.50
N LEU A 72 -20.11 -35.30 22.17
CA LEU A 72 -21.24 -34.74 21.41
C LEU A 72 -21.67 -33.29 21.68
N GLN A 73 -21.25 -32.35 20.81
CA GLN A 73 -22.16 -31.31 20.32
C GLN A 73 -21.74 -30.78 18.94
N LEU A 74 -22.58 -31.04 17.93
CA LEU A 74 -22.66 -30.27 16.68
C LEU A 74 -22.77 -28.77 17.01
N GLN A 75 -21.77 -27.98 16.63
CA GLN A 75 -21.92 -26.54 16.40
C GLN A 75 -20.71 -25.98 15.64
N SER A 76 -20.97 -25.54 14.41
CA SER A 76 -20.31 -24.46 13.67
C SER A 76 -18.80 -24.25 13.86
N THR A 77 -18.09 -24.45 12.75
CA THR A 77 -16.73 -23.96 12.47
C THR A 77 -16.59 -22.47 12.85
N VAL A 78 -16.04 -22.19 14.02
CA VAL A 78 -15.44 -20.89 14.33
C VAL A 78 -14.07 -21.18 14.95
N ASP A 79 -13.15 -21.62 14.10
CA ASP A 79 -11.74 -21.36 14.36
C ASP A 79 -11.59 -19.83 14.50
N PRO A 80 -10.94 -19.33 15.57
CA PRO A 80 -10.68 -17.90 15.69
C PRO A 80 -9.83 -17.48 14.48
N PRO A 81 -10.27 -16.50 13.66
CA PRO A 81 -9.56 -16.19 12.44
C PRO A 81 -8.16 -15.75 12.82
N ALA A 82 -7.17 -16.40 12.23
CA ALA A 82 -5.77 -16.12 12.47
C ALA A 82 -5.57 -14.59 12.40
N PRO A 83 -4.66 -13.99 13.19
CA PRO A 83 -4.44 -12.54 13.17
C PRO A 83 -4.18 -11.99 11.75
N GLN A 84 -3.72 -12.85 10.83
CA GLN A 84 -3.57 -12.58 9.40
C GLN A 84 -4.92 -12.41 8.68
N GLU A 85 -5.91 -13.28 8.92
CA GLU A 85 -7.22 -13.21 8.28
C GLU A 85 -7.99 -11.94 8.70
N LYS A 86 -7.93 -11.58 9.98
CA LYS A 86 -8.49 -10.31 10.47
C LYS A 86 -7.80 -9.08 9.84
N ALA A 87 -6.50 -9.17 9.55
CA ALA A 87 -5.79 -8.11 8.85
C ALA A 87 -6.21 -8.04 7.37
N LEU A 88 -6.38 -9.20 6.71
CA LEU A 88 -6.84 -9.29 5.33
C LEU A 88 -8.27 -8.74 5.16
N THR A 89 -9.18 -9.00 6.09
CA THR A 89 -10.55 -8.45 6.03
C THR A 89 -10.54 -6.93 6.20
N LYS A 90 -9.75 -6.40 7.13
CA LYS A 90 -9.55 -4.95 7.30
C LYS A 90 -8.95 -4.31 6.04
N ALA A 91 -7.93 -4.92 5.46
CA ALA A 91 -7.30 -4.44 4.23
C ALA A 91 -8.30 -4.41 3.06
N ARG A 92 -9.08 -5.49 2.87
CA ARG A 92 -10.14 -5.56 1.84
C ARG A 92 -11.20 -4.48 2.03
N ARG A 93 -11.63 -4.23 3.27
CA ARG A 93 -12.57 -3.14 3.56
C ARG A 93 -11.97 -1.78 3.18
N ARG A 94 -10.71 -1.54 3.55
CA ARG A 94 -10.03 -0.28 3.23
C ARG A 94 -9.86 -0.08 1.73
N ILE A 95 -9.53 -1.14 0.98
CA ILE A 95 -9.45 -1.10 -0.48
C ILE A 95 -10.78 -0.65 -1.08
N ARG A 96 -11.90 -1.28 -0.67
CA ARG A 96 -13.24 -0.88 -1.16
C ARG A 96 -13.59 0.57 -0.84
N GLU A 97 -13.31 1.03 0.38
CA GLU A 97 -13.53 2.44 0.77
C GLU A 97 -12.72 3.41 -0.10
N LEU A 98 -11.48 3.03 -0.44
CA LEU A 98 -10.61 3.84 -1.29
C LEU A 98 -11.10 3.83 -2.74
N GLU A 99 -11.46 2.66 -3.28
CA GLU A 99 -12.04 2.54 -4.63
C GLU A 99 -13.31 3.39 -4.77
N GLN A 100 -14.18 3.39 -3.75
CA GLN A 100 -15.37 4.24 -3.73
C GLN A 100 -15.02 5.73 -3.73
N LYS A 101 -14.05 6.15 -2.92
CA LYS A 101 -13.61 7.56 -2.88
C LYS A 101 -12.96 8.01 -4.18
N VAL A 102 -12.16 7.16 -4.81
CA VAL A 102 -11.55 7.44 -6.12
C VAL A 102 -12.63 7.61 -7.18
N GLY A 103 -13.63 6.72 -7.21
CA GLY A 103 -14.77 6.86 -8.11
C GLY A 103 -15.55 8.16 -7.90
N GLN A 104 -15.83 8.53 -6.65
CA GLN A 104 -16.48 9.80 -6.32
C GLN A 104 -15.67 11.00 -6.82
N GLN A 105 -14.36 11.02 -6.54
CA GLN A 105 -13.49 12.11 -6.96
C GLN A 105 -13.40 12.23 -8.48
N GLN A 106 -13.42 11.12 -9.22
CA GLN A 106 -13.42 11.15 -10.68
C GLN A 106 -14.66 11.86 -11.22
N VAL A 107 -15.84 11.52 -10.70
CA VAL A 107 -17.10 12.18 -11.08
C VAL A 107 -17.07 13.67 -10.73
N ASP A 108 -16.60 14.02 -9.55
CA ASP A 108 -16.49 15.42 -9.12
C ASP A 108 -15.55 16.21 -10.05
N LEU A 109 -14.39 15.64 -10.41
CA LEU A 109 -13.44 16.26 -11.34
C LEU A 109 -14.04 16.44 -12.74
N ASP A 110 -14.78 15.45 -13.24
CA ASP A 110 -15.44 15.54 -14.54
C ASP A 110 -16.51 16.65 -14.51
N PHE A 111 -17.30 16.74 -13.44
CA PHE A 111 -18.25 17.84 -13.23
C PHE A 111 -17.57 19.22 -13.21
N PHE A 112 -16.45 19.38 -12.47
CA PHE A 112 -15.74 20.66 -12.43
C PHE A 112 -15.11 21.03 -13.77
N ARG A 113 -14.62 20.06 -14.54
CA ARG A 113 -14.11 20.30 -15.89
C ARG A 113 -15.20 20.81 -16.83
N GLU A 114 -16.39 20.20 -16.76
CA GLU A 114 -17.55 20.63 -17.54
C GLU A 114 -17.98 22.06 -17.15
N ALA A 115 -18.07 22.34 -15.84
CA ALA A 115 -18.46 23.65 -15.32
C ALA A 115 -17.46 24.76 -15.72
N LEU A 116 -16.16 24.48 -15.67
CA LEU A 116 -15.13 25.43 -16.10
C LEU A 116 -15.21 25.70 -17.61
N ARG A 117 -15.48 24.67 -18.43
CA ARG A 117 -15.67 24.85 -19.88
C ARG A 117 -16.85 25.78 -20.18
N HIS A 118 -17.98 25.59 -19.50
CA HIS A 118 -19.14 26.47 -19.66
C HIS A 118 -18.84 27.91 -19.24
N PHE A 119 -18.10 28.09 -18.14
CA PHE A 119 -17.71 29.42 -17.69
C PHE A 119 -16.78 30.13 -18.69
N GLU A 120 -15.83 29.40 -19.29
CA GLU A 120 -14.97 29.91 -20.36
C GLU A 120 -15.78 30.30 -21.60
N GLU A 121 -16.74 29.47 -22.02
CA GLU A 121 -17.64 29.78 -23.14
C GLU A 121 -18.48 31.05 -22.90
N ASP A 122 -19.00 31.22 -21.68
CA ASP A 122 -19.76 32.42 -21.30
C ASP A 122 -18.87 33.68 -21.24
N GLN A 123 -17.62 33.55 -20.80
CA GLN A 123 -16.64 34.64 -20.88
C GLN A 123 -16.30 35.00 -22.32
N HIS A 124 -16.11 34.02 -23.21
CA HIS A 124 -15.83 34.30 -24.62
C HIS A 124 -17.03 34.96 -25.32
N ARG A 125 -18.26 34.53 -25.02
CA ARG A 125 -19.49 35.16 -25.55
C ARG A 125 -19.68 36.58 -25.02
N SER A 126 -19.47 36.82 -23.72
CA SER A 126 -19.58 38.15 -23.13
C SER A 126 -18.46 39.09 -23.56
N SER A 127 -17.24 38.60 -23.79
CA SER A 127 -16.14 39.36 -24.39
C SER A 127 -16.43 39.72 -25.85
N ALA A 128 -16.94 38.77 -26.65
CA ALA A 128 -17.34 39.01 -28.04
C ALA A 128 -18.56 39.96 -28.18
N LEU A 129 -19.50 39.95 -27.23
CA LEU A 129 -20.60 40.94 -27.16
C LEU A 129 -20.19 42.25 -26.46
N GLY A 130 -19.06 42.25 -25.77
CA GLY A 130 -18.56 43.35 -24.92
C GLY A 130 -17.62 44.32 -25.63
N GLU A 131 -17.28 44.10 -26.91
CA GLU A 131 -16.61 45.10 -27.76
C GLU A 131 -17.55 46.24 -28.18
N THR A 132 -18.34 46.79 -27.26
CA THR A 132 -18.83 48.17 -27.40
C THR A 132 -17.85 49.06 -26.65
N GLY A 133 -17.00 49.71 -27.44
CA GLY A 133 -15.87 50.53 -27.01
C GLY A 133 -16.21 51.44 -25.84
N SER A 134 -15.32 51.39 -24.84
CA SER A 134 -15.22 52.32 -23.72
C SER A 134 -15.54 53.75 -24.16
N SER A 135 -16.71 54.24 -23.74
CA SER A 135 -17.03 55.66 -23.83
C SER A 135 -16.12 56.40 -22.84
N LYS A 136 -15.15 57.15 -23.37
CA LYS A 136 -14.32 58.10 -22.62
C LYS A 136 -15.25 59.15 -22.00
N SER A 137 -15.66 58.93 -20.75
CA SER A 137 -16.52 59.87 -20.04
C SER A 137 -15.69 60.80 -19.17
N SER A 138 -15.80 62.08 -19.52
CA SER A 138 -15.75 63.27 -18.67
C SER A 138 -14.41 63.73 -18.12
N LYS A 139 -13.93 64.85 -18.69
CA LYS A 139 -12.92 65.73 -18.11
C LYS A 139 -13.66 66.86 -17.40
N ARG A 140 -13.36 67.03 -16.11
CA ARG A 140 -13.85 68.11 -15.23
C ARG A 140 -13.06 69.39 -15.45
#